data_AF-A0A9P8MML6-F1
#
_entry.id   AF-A0A9P8MML6-F1
#
_cell.length_a   1.000
_cell.length_b   1.000
_cell.length_c   1.000
_cell.angle_alpha   90.00
_cell.angle_beta   90.00
_cell.angle_gamma   90.00
#
_symmetry.space_group_name_H-M   'P 1'
#
loop_
_entity.id
_entity.type
_entity.pdbx_description
1 polymer ?
#
loop_
_entity_poly.entity_id
_entity_poly.type
_entity_poly.pdbx_seq_one_letter_code
_entity_poly.pdbx_strand_id
1 'polypeptide(L)'
;MTVPLSLRQGGGGDDMMVLARMATTAPRIRGRDVYDCSAARSSPSKQPVAAWRRPAMPSLIERLPNELQRIVFSQLDYQSLIHLSTMNRYFHRAIDPQTMADGIDKVQFVMRAAKDFPQHRPSEKGHDYRPGNFECYVCFRVRSPDHFDMLQPQSAYVDAHGCLVRNREPDMRTDRQVMLRRFCVDCGVAEGLHAPFDCLTTRTGKDLWVCSCRQVWSKPACLRCPDCRGDCPLRPRRKLLM
;
A
#
# COMPACT_ATOMS: atom_id res chain seq x y z
N MET A 1 -31.83 30.98 -26.06
CA MET A 1 -31.33 30.06 -27.09
C MET A 1 -30.83 28.83 -26.39
N THR A 2 -31.54 27.74 -26.59
CA THR A 2 -31.41 26.45 -25.92
C THR A 2 -30.80 25.46 -26.91
N VAL A 3 -30.00 24.52 -26.41
CA VAL A 3 -29.81 23.10 -26.82
C VAL A 3 -28.32 22.69 -26.70
N PRO A 4 -28.05 21.45 -26.21
CA PRO A 4 -26.98 21.15 -25.26
C PRO A 4 -25.89 20.23 -25.84
N LEU A 5 -24.81 20.00 -25.09
CA LEU A 5 -23.84 18.95 -25.38
C LEU A 5 -24.16 17.70 -24.55
N SER A 6 -24.54 16.67 -25.30
CA SER A 6 -25.09 15.40 -24.89
C SER A 6 -24.20 14.56 -23.97
N LEU A 7 -24.89 13.88 -23.05
CA LEU A 7 -24.61 12.53 -22.60
C LEU A 7 -24.00 11.68 -23.74
N ARG A 8 -22.84 11.10 -23.47
CA ARG A 8 -22.54 9.74 -23.94
C ARG A 8 -22.55 8.81 -22.73
N GLN A 9 -23.72 8.22 -22.52
CA GLN A 9 -23.84 6.92 -21.89
C GLN A 9 -23.34 5.86 -22.87
N GLY A 10 -22.35 5.10 -22.42
CA GLY A 10 -21.96 3.77 -22.88
C GLY A 10 -21.10 3.24 -21.74
N GLY A 11 -21.54 2.29 -20.93
CA GLY A 11 -21.97 0.96 -21.32
C GLY A 11 -20.83 0.02 -20.91
N GLY A 12 -21.01 -0.74 -19.84
CA GLY A 12 -20.05 -1.75 -19.37
C GLY A 12 -19.67 -1.60 -17.90
N GLY A 13 -20.50 -2.13 -17.00
CA GLY A 13 -20.23 -2.23 -15.56
C GLY A 13 -19.14 -3.24 -15.17
N ASP A 14 -18.29 -3.65 -16.13
CA ASP A 14 -17.30 -4.74 -15.97
C ASP A 14 -15.84 -4.29 -16.08
N ASP A 15 -15.57 -3.00 -16.34
CA ASP A 15 -14.20 -2.47 -16.53
C ASP A 15 -13.55 -1.95 -15.23
N MET A 16 -14.11 -2.32 -14.08
CA MET A 16 -13.53 -1.99 -12.78
C MET A 16 -12.68 -3.15 -12.25
N MET A 17 -11.72 -3.63 -13.06
CA MET A 17 -10.70 -4.53 -12.54
C MET A 17 -9.75 -3.76 -11.62
N VAL A 18 -10.14 -3.77 -10.35
CA VAL A 18 -9.27 -3.63 -9.19
C VAL A 18 -8.04 -4.49 -9.45
N LEU A 19 -6.85 -3.94 -9.21
CA LEU A 19 -5.53 -4.60 -9.20
C LEU A 19 -5.43 -5.86 -8.29
N ALA A 20 -6.57 -6.42 -7.85
CA ALA A 20 -6.70 -7.57 -6.96
C ALA A 20 -6.04 -8.85 -7.51
N ARG A 21 -5.72 -8.94 -8.81
CA ARG A 21 -4.94 -10.06 -9.36
C ARG A 21 -3.42 -9.86 -9.31
N MET A 22 -2.91 -8.65 -9.03
CA MET A 22 -1.46 -8.39 -9.01
C MET A 22 -0.83 -8.57 -7.61
N ALA A 23 -1.65 -8.59 -6.56
CA ALA A 23 -1.19 -8.69 -5.18
C ALA A 23 -0.81 -10.12 -4.73
N THR A 24 -0.06 -10.89 -5.53
CA THR A 24 0.44 -12.22 -5.10
C THR A 24 1.86 -12.24 -4.57
N THR A 25 2.62 -11.15 -4.63
CA THR A 25 3.93 -11.08 -3.98
C THR A 25 4.31 -9.65 -3.66
N ALA A 26 3.78 -9.09 -2.58
CA ALA A 26 4.38 -7.89 -2.00
C ALA A 26 5.58 -8.34 -1.13
N PRO A 27 6.83 -8.01 -1.49
CA PRO A 27 7.92 -8.09 -0.53
C PRO A 27 7.62 -7.07 0.57
N ARG A 28 7.77 -7.45 1.84
CA ARG A 28 7.79 -6.49 2.95
C ARG A 28 8.92 -5.48 2.71
N ILE A 29 8.61 -4.34 2.08
CA ILE A 29 9.47 -3.17 2.12
C ILE A 29 9.48 -2.75 3.59
N ARG A 30 10.60 -3.05 4.27
CA ARG A 30 10.83 -2.60 5.64
C ARG A 30 10.87 -1.08 5.61
N GLY A 31 9.76 -0.44 6.00
CA GLY A 31 9.78 0.93 6.49
C GLY A 31 10.70 0.96 7.70
N ARG A 32 11.96 1.35 7.49
CA ARG A 32 12.88 1.69 8.56
C ARG A 32 12.63 3.17 8.84
N ASP A 33 11.78 3.42 9.84
CA ASP A 33 11.76 4.72 10.52
C ASP A 33 13.14 4.91 11.16
N VAL A 34 13.96 5.75 10.52
CA VAL A 34 15.26 6.18 11.06
C VAL A 34 14.97 7.36 11.97
N TYR A 35 14.84 7.09 13.28
CA TYR A 35 15.00 8.10 14.31
C TYR A 35 15.88 7.55 15.44
N ASP A 36 17.05 8.19 15.52
CA ASP A 36 17.90 8.51 16.67
C ASP A 36 18.45 7.42 17.62
N CYS A 37 19.79 7.34 17.61
CA CYS A 37 20.61 6.71 18.63
C CYS A 37 21.04 7.75 19.65
N SER A 38 20.75 7.56 20.95
CA SER A 38 21.70 7.70 22.07
C SER A 38 21.00 7.74 23.43
N ALA A 39 21.34 6.80 24.31
CA ALA A 39 21.91 7.04 25.64
C ALA A 39 21.63 5.86 26.58
N ALA A 40 22.68 5.13 26.90
CA ALA A 40 22.70 4.07 27.91
C ALA A 40 22.56 4.66 29.32
N ARG A 41 21.63 4.12 30.12
CA ARG A 41 21.77 4.03 31.59
C ARG A 41 21.16 2.72 32.07
N SER A 42 22.04 1.83 32.50
CA SER A 42 21.77 0.58 33.20
C SER A 42 21.27 0.85 34.63
N SER A 43 20.16 0.23 35.01
CA SER A 43 19.72 0.04 36.40
C SER A 43 18.96 -1.28 36.56
N PRO A 44 18.96 -1.89 37.75
CA PRO A 44 18.99 -3.33 37.91
C PRO A 44 17.62 -4.02 37.85
N SER A 45 17.66 -5.22 37.26
CA SER A 45 16.59 -6.20 37.09
C SER A 45 15.92 -6.59 38.41
N LYS A 46 14.66 -6.21 38.59
CA LYS A 46 13.71 -6.94 39.45
C LYS A 46 13.10 -8.06 38.62
N GLN A 47 13.50 -9.30 38.89
CA GLN A 47 12.89 -10.47 38.27
C GLN A 47 11.39 -10.54 38.60
N PRO A 48 10.48 -10.61 37.62
CA PRO A 48 9.11 -10.97 37.88
C PRO A 48 9.06 -12.46 38.17
N VAL A 49 8.52 -12.80 39.33
CA VAL A 49 8.18 -14.16 39.73
C VAL A 49 7.41 -14.83 38.59
N ALA A 50 7.93 -15.96 38.10
CA ALA A 50 7.36 -16.71 37.00
C ALA A 50 5.98 -17.25 37.39
N ALA A 51 4.94 -16.47 37.11
CA ALA A 51 3.58 -16.98 37.07
C ALA A 51 3.53 -18.04 35.97
N TRP A 52 3.43 -19.31 36.38
CA TRP A 52 3.15 -20.44 35.51
C TRP A 52 1.86 -20.16 34.74
N ARG A 53 1.96 -19.56 33.56
CA ARG A 53 0.82 -19.41 32.66
C ARG A 53 0.42 -20.81 32.25
N ARG A 54 -0.74 -21.27 32.72
CA ARG A 54 -1.38 -22.47 32.17
C ARG A 54 -1.43 -22.33 30.65
N PRO A 55 -1.08 -23.37 29.87
CA PRO A 55 -1.24 -23.35 28.43
C PRO A 55 -2.69 -22.99 28.12
N ALA A 56 -2.90 -21.90 27.38
CA ALA A 56 -4.24 -21.56 26.92
C ALA A 56 -4.73 -22.73 26.06
N MET A 57 -5.89 -23.28 26.42
CA MET A 57 -6.51 -24.34 25.63
C MET A 57 -6.78 -23.79 24.21
N PRO A 58 -6.41 -24.54 23.15
CA PRO A 58 -6.67 -24.10 21.79
C PRO A 58 -8.17 -23.93 21.58
N SER A 59 -8.54 -22.86 20.85
CA SER A 59 -9.94 -22.61 20.50
C SER A 59 -10.55 -23.77 19.69
N LEU A 60 -11.89 -23.87 19.63
CA LEU A 60 -12.54 -24.92 18.83
C LEU A 60 -12.11 -24.88 17.36
N ILE A 61 -11.91 -23.67 16.81
CA ILE A 61 -11.43 -23.47 15.45
C ILE A 61 -9.99 -23.99 15.29
N GLU A 62 -9.11 -23.75 16.26
CA GLU A 62 -7.73 -24.26 16.26
C GLU A 62 -7.66 -25.80 16.25
N ARG A 63 -8.70 -26.47 16.74
CA ARG A 63 -8.77 -27.94 16.77
C ARG A 63 -9.28 -28.55 15.47
N LEU A 64 -9.83 -27.75 14.56
CA LEU A 64 -10.30 -28.24 13.26
C LEU A 64 -9.11 -28.58 12.35
N PRO A 65 -9.25 -29.58 11.46
CA PRO A 65 -8.32 -29.80 10.36
C PRO A 65 -8.12 -28.53 9.51
N ASN A 66 -6.90 -28.33 8.99
CA ASN A 66 -6.52 -27.12 8.25
C ASN A 66 -7.41 -26.88 7.01
N GLU A 67 -7.93 -27.93 6.38
CA GLU A 67 -8.87 -27.82 5.26
C GLU A 67 -10.19 -27.15 5.70
N LEU A 68 -10.75 -27.60 6.84
CA LEU A 68 -11.99 -27.04 7.37
C LEU A 68 -11.81 -25.60 7.84
N GLN A 69 -10.66 -25.29 8.44
CA GLN A 69 -10.33 -23.91 8.80
C GLN A 69 -10.28 -23.00 7.58
N ARG A 70 -9.63 -23.45 6.50
CA ARG A 70 -9.57 -22.69 5.23
C ARG A 70 -10.97 -22.46 4.64
N ILE A 71 -11.85 -23.46 4.71
CA ILE A 71 -13.25 -23.31 4.28
C ILE A 71 -13.95 -22.25 5.14
N VAL A 72 -13.84 -22.33 6.47
CA VAL A 72 -14.44 -21.34 7.37
C VAL A 72 -13.93 -19.94 7.06
N PHE A 73 -12.62 -19.75 6.96
CA PHE A 73 -12.03 -18.43 6.68
C PHE A 73 -12.40 -17.90 5.29
N SER A 74 -12.58 -18.78 4.29
CA SER A 74 -13.01 -18.37 2.95
C SER A 74 -14.41 -17.76 2.88
N GLN A 75 -15.23 -17.99 3.91
CA GLN A 75 -16.60 -17.44 3.99
C GLN A 75 -16.66 -16.12 4.76
N LEU A 76 -15.55 -15.66 5.32
CA LEU A 76 -15.51 -14.45 6.12
C LEU A 76 -15.19 -13.23 5.26
N ASP A 77 -15.84 -12.12 5.59
CA ASP A 77 -15.52 -10.83 4.99
C ASP A 77 -14.15 -10.32 5.49
N TYR A 78 -13.58 -9.41 4.74
CA TYR A 78 -12.27 -8.81 4.95
C TYR A 78 -12.18 -8.15 6.33
N GLN A 79 -13.25 -7.50 6.77
CA GLN A 79 -13.33 -6.90 8.10
C GLN A 79 -13.22 -7.96 9.20
N SER A 80 -13.96 -9.07 9.09
CA SER A 80 -13.91 -10.17 10.06
C SER A 80 -12.55 -10.85 10.05
N LEU A 81 -11.94 -11.06 8.88
CA LEU A 81 -10.59 -11.62 8.78
C LEU A 81 -9.54 -10.72 9.44
N ILE A 82 -9.61 -9.40 9.23
CA ILE A 82 -8.76 -8.44 9.95
C ILE A 82 -8.98 -8.60 11.46
N HIS A 83 -10.24 -8.55 11.92
CA HIS A 83 -10.54 -8.64 13.34
C HIS A 83 -9.97 -9.92 13.97
N LEU A 84 -10.28 -11.09 13.39
CA LEU A 84 -9.79 -12.38 13.88
C LEU A 84 -8.26 -12.46 13.92
N SER A 85 -7.58 -11.94 12.90
CA SER A 85 -6.11 -11.93 12.84
C SER A 85 -5.46 -11.17 14.01
N THR A 86 -6.20 -10.27 14.66
CA THR A 86 -5.72 -9.49 15.81
C THR A 86 -6.06 -10.12 17.16
N MET A 87 -6.92 -11.15 17.21
CA MET A 87 -7.42 -11.68 18.48
C MET A 87 -6.42 -12.58 19.22
N ASN A 88 -5.66 -13.41 18.50
CA ASN A 88 -4.68 -14.30 19.11
C ASN A 88 -3.50 -14.63 18.17
N ARG A 89 -2.44 -15.24 18.75
CA ARG A 89 -1.21 -15.60 18.02
C ARG A 89 -1.42 -16.66 16.95
N TYR A 90 -2.41 -17.53 17.12
CA TYR A 90 -2.73 -18.55 16.13
C TYR A 90 -3.34 -17.92 14.88
N PHE A 91 -4.43 -17.16 15.04
CA PHE A 91 -5.11 -16.46 13.96
C PHE A 91 -4.20 -15.44 13.27
N HIS A 92 -3.35 -14.73 14.01
CA HIS A 92 -2.35 -13.85 13.41
C HIS A 92 -1.40 -14.59 12.43
N ARG A 93 -1.15 -15.88 12.64
CA ARG A 93 -0.29 -16.70 11.75
C ARG A 93 -1.09 -17.41 10.67
N ALA A 94 -2.30 -17.85 10.98
CA ALA A 94 -3.14 -18.66 10.11
C ALA A 94 -3.97 -17.84 9.13
N ILE A 95 -4.31 -16.59 9.47
CA ILE A 95 -5.16 -15.71 8.67
C ILE A 95 -4.30 -14.61 8.05
N ASP A 96 -4.32 -14.56 6.72
CA ASP A 96 -3.83 -13.42 5.95
C ASP A 96 -5.00 -12.78 5.21
N PRO A 97 -5.58 -11.68 5.75
CA PRO A 97 -6.75 -11.05 5.15
C PRO A 97 -6.52 -10.59 3.71
N GLN A 98 -5.28 -10.25 3.35
CA GLN A 98 -4.94 -9.73 2.01
C GLN A 98 -5.04 -10.80 0.93
N THR A 99 -4.74 -12.05 1.26
CA THR A 99 -4.81 -13.17 0.31
C THR A 99 -6.12 -13.94 0.40
N MET A 100 -6.79 -13.93 1.56
CA MET A 100 -8.00 -14.73 1.80
C MET A 100 -9.30 -14.04 1.39
N ALA A 101 -9.43 -12.72 1.58
CA ALA A 101 -10.69 -12.04 1.31
C ALA A 101 -10.93 -11.81 -0.18
N ASP A 102 -12.20 -11.65 -0.55
CA ASP A 102 -12.60 -11.25 -1.91
C ASP A 102 -12.15 -9.82 -2.27
N GLY A 103 -11.87 -9.58 -3.55
CA GLY A 103 -11.40 -8.29 -4.04
C GLY A 103 -12.44 -7.18 -3.92
N ILE A 104 -13.73 -7.47 -4.18
CA ILE A 104 -14.82 -6.48 -4.10
C ILE A 104 -15.05 -6.08 -2.65
N ASP A 105 -15.01 -7.05 -1.73
CA ASP A 105 -15.20 -6.77 -0.31
C ASP A 105 -14.06 -5.90 0.27
N LYS A 106 -12.79 -6.17 -0.11
CA LYS A 106 -11.65 -5.30 0.26
C LYS A 106 -11.83 -3.85 -0.22
N VAL A 107 -12.35 -3.67 -1.43
CA VAL A 107 -12.64 -2.36 -2.02
C VAL A 107 -13.75 -1.66 -1.24
N GLN A 108 -14.86 -2.35 -0.99
CA GLN A 108 -15.97 -1.80 -0.21
C GLN A 108 -15.54 -1.43 1.20
N PHE A 109 -14.69 -2.24 1.84
CA PHE A 109 -14.13 -1.95 3.15
C PHE A 109 -13.32 -0.65 3.14
N VAL A 110 -12.37 -0.47 2.21
CA VAL A 110 -11.53 0.73 2.22
C VAL A 110 -12.31 1.99 1.82
N MET A 111 -13.30 1.87 0.94
CA MET A 111 -14.19 2.98 0.58
C MET A 111 -15.05 3.43 1.77
N ARG A 112 -15.65 2.48 2.50
CA ARG A 112 -16.35 2.76 3.77
C ARG A 112 -15.42 3.40 4.79
N ALA A 113 -14.22 2.85 4.95
CA ALA A 113 -13.22 3.42 5.85
C ALA A 113 -12.91 4.89 5.51
N ALA A 114 -12.67 5.23 4.24
CA ALA A 114 -12.38 6.60 3.84
C ALA A 114 -13.57 7.57 4.04
N LYS A 115 -14.80 7.09 3.87
CA LYS A 115 -16.02 7.91 3.91
C LYS A 115 -16.58 8.12 5.32
N ASP A 116 -16.67 7.04 6.08
CA ASP A 116 -17.49 6.99 7.28
C ASP A 116 -16.76 7.54 8.51
N PHE A 117 -15.43 7.46 8.51
CA PHE A 117 -14.58 7.89 9.61
C PHE A 117 -14.20 9.38 9.51
N PRO A 118 -14.59 10.24 10.48
CA PRO A 118 -14.37 11.68 10.41
C PRO A 118 -12.90 12.09 10.26
N GLN A 119 -11.96 11.34 10.84
CA GLN A 119 -10.53 11.66 10.78
C GLN A 119 -9.94 11.63 9.36
N HIS A 120 -10.65 11.06 8.39
CA HIS A 120 -10.21 10.99 7.00
C HIS A 120 -10.80 12.08 6.12
N ARG A 121 -11.79 12.82 6.62
CA ARG A 121 -12.45 13.89 5.86
C ARG A 121 -11.51 15.09 5.71
N PRO A 122 -11.54 15.77 4.56
CA PRO A 122 -10.86 17.04 4.42
C PRO A 122 -11.49 18.08 5.35
N SER A 123 -10.67 19.01 5.80
CA SER A 123 -11.07 20.16 6.61
C SER A 123 -10.53 21.42 5.95
N GLU A 124 -11.43 22.35 5.62
CA GLU A 124 -11.10 23.67 5.07
C GLU A 124 -11.16 24.78 6.14
N LYS A 125 -11.35 24.41 7.41
CA LYS A 125 -11.56 25.37 8.49
C LYS A 125 -10.24 26.01 8.95
N GLY A 126 -10.03 27.26 8.55
CA GLY A 126 -9.02 28.16 9.14
C GLY A 126 -7.60 27.58 9.11
N HIS A 127 -6.90 27.65 10.26
CA HIS A 127 -5.54 27.12 10.42
C HIS A 127 -5.44 25.58 10.39
N ASP A 128 -6.57 24.86 10.42
CA ASP A 128 -6.65 23.40 10.35
C ASP A 128 -6.96 22.90 8.92
N TYR A 129 -6.32 23.51 7.90
CA TYR A 129 -6.39 22.99 6.54
C TYR A 129 -5.79 21.58 6.52
N ARG A 130 -6.65 20.59 6.24
CA ARG A 130 -6.26 19.19 6.09
C ARG A 130 -6.86 18.67 4.79
N PRO A 131 -6.04 18.24 3.81
CA PRO A 131 -6.52 17.76 2.52
C PRO A 131 -7.28 16.42 2.57
N GLY A 132 -7.46 15.83 3.76
CA GLY A 132 -8.06 14.52 3.94
C GLY A 132 -7.08 13.37 3.69
N ASN A 133 -7.45 12.17 4.12
CA ASN A 133 -6.70 10.96 3.82
C ASN A 133 -7.28 10.28 2.57
N PHE A 134 -6.49 9.42 1.94
CA PHE A 134 -6.86 8.75 0.70
C PHE A 134 -6.76 7.24 0.86
N GLU A 135 -7.65 6.52 0.17
CA GLU A 135 -7.62 5.07 0.08
C GLU A 135 -6.61 4.59 -0.97
N CYS A 136 -5.84 3.57 -0.60
CA CYS A 136 -5.01 2.79 -1.52
C CYS A 136 -5.75 1.49 -1.87
N TYR A 137 -5.99 1.27 -3.15
CA TYR A 137 -6.71 0.09 -3.65
C TYR A 137 -5.81 -1.13 -3.90
N VAL A 138 -4.50 -1.02 -3.59
CA VAL A 138 -3.56 -2.14 -3.64
C VAL A 138 -3.40 -2.77 -2.26
N CYS A 139 -3.13 -1.98 -1.22
CA CYS A 139 -3.03 -2.49 0.16
C CYS A 139 -4.32 -2.36 0.99
N PHE A 140 -5.38 -1.79 0.41
CA PHE A 140 -6.69 -1.60 1.06
C PHE A 140 -6.62 -0.88 2.41
N ARG A 141 -5.83 0.20 2.46
CA ARG A 141 -5.67 1.06 3.64
C ARG A 141 -5.96 2.51 3.28
N VAL A 142 -6.46 3.25 4.26
CA VAL A 142 -6.56 4.71 4.20
C VAL A 142 -5.27 5.31 4.76
N ARG A 143 -4.61 6.18 4.00
CA ARG A 143 -3.30 6.77 4.33
C ARG A 143 -3.31 8.28 4.16
N SER A 144 -2.40 8.95 4.84
CA SER A 144 -2.21 10.39 4.71
C SER A 144 -1.69 10.78 3.31
N PRO A 145 -1.91 12.03 2.88
CA PRO A 145 -1.57 12.48 1.53
C PRO A 145 -0.08 12.37 1.18
N ASP A 146 0.80 12.34 2.18
CA ASP A 146 2.23 12.18 1.99
C ASP A 146 2.64 10.77 1.53
N HIS A 147 1.71 9.82 1.52
CA HIS A 147 1.92 8.48 0.94
C HIS A 147 1.44 8.37 -0.50
N PHE A 148 0.92 9.45 -1.11
CA PHE A 148 0.40 9.43 -2.46
C PHE A 148 1.14 10.42 -3.34
N ASP A 149 1.51 9.97 -4.53
CA ASP A 149 2.05 10.82 -5.57
C ASP A 149 0.97 11.81 -6.07
N MET A 150 1.38 13.06 -6.27
CA MET A 150 0.56 14.10 -6.88
C MET A 150 0.29 13.76 -8.35
N LEU A 151 1.26 13.16 -9.03
CA LEU A 151 1.20 12.82 -10.47
C LEU A 151 1.02 11.31 -10.70
N GLN A 152 0.20 10.67 -9.86
CA GLN A 152 -0.04 9.24 -9.96
C GLN A 152 -0.51 8.84 -11.38
N PRO A 153 0.12 7.82 -12.00
CA PRO A 153 -0.36 7.22 -13.24
C PRO A 153 -1.84 6.84 -13.17
N GLN A 154 -2.59 7.21 -14.21
CA GLN A 154 -4.02 6.88 -14.33
C GLN A 154 -4.24 5.55 -15.05
N SER A 155 -3.29 5.09 -15.86
CA SER A 155 -3.39 3.86 -16.63
C SER A 155 -2.06 3.12 -16.68
N ALA A 156 -2.10 1.82 -16.93
CA ALA A 156 -0.92 1.03 -17.28
C ALA A 156 -1.26 -0.03 -18.33
N TYR A 157 -0.25 -0.57 -18.99
CA TYR A 157 -0.39 -1.70 -19.89
C TYR A 157 -0.03 -2.99 -19.16
N VAL A 158 -0.82 -4.04 -19.40
CA VAL A 158 -0.56 -5.38 -18.89
C VAL A 158 -0.58 -6.37 -20.04
N ASP A 159 0.29 -7.38 -19.97
CA ASP A 159 0.39 -8.42 -20.98
C ASP A 159 -0.77 -9.45 -20.87
N ALA A 160 -0.73 -10.48 -21.72
CA ALA A 160 -1.71 -11.57 -21.72
C ALA A 160 -1.75 -12.37 -20.40
N HIS A 161 -0.68 -12.36 -19.60
CA HIS A 161 -0.60 -13.01 -18.29
C HIS A 161 -1.11 -12.09 -17.17
N GLY A 162 -1.44 -10.83 -17.50
CA GLY A 162 -1.82 -9.83 -16.52
C GLY A 162 -0.63 -9.28 -15.74
N CYS A 163 0.59 -9.37 -16.26
CA CYS A 163 1.78 -8.72 -15.70
C CYS A 163 1.95 -7.32 -16.30
N LEU A 164 2.45 -6.36 -15.51
CA LEU A 164 2.73 -5.01 -16.02
C LEU A 164 3.81 -5.05 -17.10
N VAL A 165 3.51 -4.44 -18.24
CA VAL A 165 4.48 -4.25 -19.33
C VAL A 165 5.45 -3.17 -18.91
N ARG A 166 6.74 -3.52 -18.84
CA ARG A 166 7.83 -2.62 -18.44
C ARG A 166 9.00 -2.78 -19.40
N ASN A 167 9.76 -1.70 -19.59
CA ASN A 167 11.00 -1.67 -20.37
C ASN A 167 10.86 -2.02 -21.86
N ARG A 168 9.64 -2.06 -22.39
CA ARG A 168 9.33 -2.16 -23.81
C ARG A 168 8.11 -1.31 -24.12
N GLU A 169 7.95 -0.96 -25.38
CA GLU A 169 6.71 -0.37 -25.86
C GLU A 169 5.56 -1.40 -25.79
N PRO A 170 4.34 -1.00 -25.38
CA PRO A 170 3.19 -1.89 -25.37
C PRO A 170 2.85 -2.41 -26.77
N ASP A 171 2.64 -3.72 -26.89
CA ASP A 171 2.09 -4.32 -28.11
C ASP A 171 0.56 -4.26 -28.07
N MET A 172 -0.04 -3.38 -28.87
CA MET A 172 -1.50 -3.17 -28.89
C MET A 172 -2.32 -4.41 -29.29
N ARG A 173 -1.69 -5.46 -29.84
CA ARG A 173 -2.39 -6.72 -30.19
C ARG A 173 -2.55 -7.66 -29.02
N THR A 174 -1.63 -7.63 -28.05
CA THR A 174 -1.59 -8.57 -26.92
C THR A 174 -1.73 -7.89 -25.57
N ASP A 175 -1.24 -6.66 -25.47
CA ASP A 175 -1.19 -5.91 -24.24
C ASP A 175 -2.45 -5.06 -24.13
N ARG A 176 -3.09 -5.10 -22.97
CA ARG A 176 -4.31 -4.34 -22.68
C ARG A 176 -3.97 -3.16 -21.80
N GLN A 177 -4.54 -2.00 -22.12
CA GLN A 177 -4.51 -0.85 -21.22
C GLN A 177 -5.56 -1.06 -20.12
N VAL A 178 -5.17 -0.85 -18.87
CA VAL A 178 -6.06 -0.91 -17.70
C VAL A 178 -6.07 0.42 -16.97
N MET A 179 -7.22 0.78 -16.41
CA MET A 179 -7.38 1.98 -15.60
C MET A 179 -6.98 1.70 -14.16
N LEU A 180 -6.15 2.58 -13.61
CA LEU A 180 -5.63 2.45 -12.26
C LEU A 180 -6.47 3.29 -11.29
N ARG A 181 -6.83 2.67 -10.16
CA ARG A 181 -7.35 3.40 -9.00
C ARG A 181 -6.20 4.03 -8.21
N ARG A 182 -6.51 4.75 -7.14
CA ARG A 182 -5.48 5.30 -6.24
C ARG A 182 -4.62 4.20 -5.62
N PHE A 183 -3.32 4.43 -5.52
CA PHE A 183 -2.36 3.58 -4.83
C PHE A 183 -1.34 4.43 -4.09
N CYS A 184 -0.87 3.95 -2.94
CA CYS A 184 0.21 4.64 -2.23
C CYS A 184 1.56 4.38 -2.92
N VAL A 185 2.52 5.27 -2.71
CA VAL A 185 3.86 5.20 -3.32
C VAL A 185 4.52 3.84 -3.07
N ASP A 186 4.45 3.31 -1.84
CA ASP A 186 5.01 1.98 -1.52
C ASP A 186 4.41 0.87 -2.38
N CYS A 187 3.09 0.89 -2.58
CA CYS A 187 2.39 -0.08 -3.42
C CYS A 187 2.76 0.14 -4.88
N GLY A 188 2.81 1.39 -5.35
CA GLY A 188 3.23 1.71 -6.71
C GLY A 188 4.65 1.22 -7.00
N VAL A 189 5.57 1.29 -6.05
CA VAL A 189 6.94 0.79 -6.21
C VAL A 189 7.00 -0.74 -6.14
N ALA A 190 6.28 -1.37 -5.21
CA ALA A 190 6.21 -2.83 -5.08
C ALA A 190 5.61 -3.47 -6.35
N GLU A 191 4.49 -2.93 -6.81
CA GLU A 191 3.82 -3.27 -8.05
C GLU A 191 4.50 -2.65 -9.27
N GLY A 192 5.65 -1.97 -9.12
CA GLY A 192 6.43 -1.30 -10.17
C GLY A 192 5.64 -0.46 -11.19
N LEU A 193 4.59 0.20 -10.72
CA LEU A 193 3.92 1.33 -11.34
C LEU A 193 4.79 2.61 -11.24
N HIS A 194 5.67 2.67 -10.25
CA HIS A 194 6.79 3.62 -10.17
C HIS A 194 8.08 2.91 -10.55
N ALA A 195 8.80 3.44 -11.54
CA ALA A 195 10.04 2.89 -12.04
C ALA A 195 11.24 3.35 -11.18
N PRO A 196 12.34 2.58 -11.19
CA PRO A 196 13.63 3.07 -10.71
C PRO A 196 13.99 4.44 -11.26
N PHE A 197 14.54 5.29 -10.40
CA PHE A 197 14.93 6.67 -10.69
C PHE A 197 13.77 7.65 -10.93
N ASP A 198 12.51 7.21 -10.76
CA ASP A 198 11.39 8.14 -10.71
C ASP A 198 11.59 9.16 -9.58
N CYS A 199 11.23 10.41 -9.88
CA CYS A 199 11.16 11.50 -8.92
C CYS A 199 9.68 11.82 -8.72
N LEU A 200 9.21 11.64 -7.49
CA LEU A 200 7.80 11.79 -7.15
C LEU A 200 7.63 13.04 -6.27
N THR A 201 6.48 13.69 -6.37
CA THR A 201 6.11 14.76 -5.46
C THR A 201 4.83 14.32 -4.78
N THR A 202 4.86 14.18 -3.46
CA THR A 202 3.66 13.74 -2.73
C THR A 202 2.57 14.79 -2.80
N ARG A 203 1.33 14.43 -2.47
CA ARG A 203 0.22 15.41 -2.36
C ARG A 203 0.43 16.48 -1.27
N THR A 204 1.40 16.30 -0.38
CA THR A 204 1.85 17.32 0.58
C THR A 204 3.02 18.16 0.09
N GLY A 205 3.50 17.94 -1.13
CA GLY A 205 4.64 18.66 -1.72
C GLY A 205 6.01 18.14 -1.29
N LYS A 206 6.10 16.95 -0.67
CA LYS A 206 7.39 16.34 -0.34
C LYS A 206 7.98 15.68 -1.59
N ASP A 207 9.25 15.94 -1.87
CA ASP A 207 9.94 15.31 -2.99
C ASP A 207 10.57 13.99 -2.57
N LEU A 208 10.26 12.94 -3.33
CA LEU A 208 10.77 11.59 -3.16
C LEU A 208 11.54 11.14 -4.42
N TRP A 209 12.35 10.09 -4.28
CA TRP A 209 12.86 9.34 -5.42
C TRP A 209 12.92 7.84 -5.14
N VAL A 210 12.84 7.05 -6.21
CA VAL A 210 12.89 5.59 -6.16
C VAL A 210 14.32 5.12 -6.50
N CYS A 211 15.06 4.45 -5.60
CA CYS A 211 16.35 3.81 -5.98
C CYS A 211 16.11 2.67 -6.97
N SER A 212 17.14 2.31 -7.73
CA SER A 212 17.27 1.01 -8.41
C SER A 212 16.96 -0.21 -7.52
N CYS A 213 17.23 -0.17 -6.21
CA CYS A 213 16.81 -1.23 -5.28
C CYS A 213 15.34 -1.14 -4.82
N ARG A 214 14.54 -0.26 -5.45
CA ARG A 214 13.12 -0.02 -5.15
C ARG A 214 12.84 0.47 -3.73
N GLN A 215 13.83 1.05 -3.06
CA GLN A 215 13.62 1.81 -1.84
C GLN A 215 13.25 3.26 -2.20
N VAL A 216 12.38 3.86 -1.39
CA VAL A 216 11.90 5.23 -1.58
C VAL A 216 12.59 6.14 -0.57
N TRP A 217 13.11 7.26 -1.06
CA TRP A 217 13.92 8.17 -0.26
C TRP A 217 13.45 9.61 -0.42
N SER A 218 13.42 10.35 0.69
CA SER A 218 13.05 11.76 0.69
C SER A 218 14.22 12.65 0.29
N LYS A 219 13.95 13.67 -0.53
CA LYS A 219 14.86 14.77 -0.82
C LYS A 219 14.61 15.93 0.15
N PRO A 220 15.63 16.71 0.52
CA PRO A 220 17.05 16.52 0.21
C PRO A 220 17.76 15.54 1.17
N ALA A 221 17.04 14.93 2.11
CA ALA A 221 17.62 14.15 3.22
C ALA A 221 18.49 12.97 2.76
N CYS A 222 18.13 12.30 1.66
CA CYS A 222 18.89 11.18 1.13
C CYS A 222 19.04 11.30 -0.39
N LEU A 223 20.22 11.71 -0.85
CA LEU A 223 20.58 11.78 -2.28
C LEU A 223 21.43 10.59 -2.76
N ARG A 224 21.83 9.71 -1.84
CA ARG A 224 22.54 8.48 -2.11
C ARG A 224 21.98 7.39 -1.21
N CYS A 225 21.44 6.34 -1.81
CA CYS A 225 20.75 5.32 -1.04
C CYS A 225 21.75 4.50 -0.19
N PRO A 226 21.43 4.25 1.10
CA PRO A 226 22.30 3.49 2.01
C PRO A 226 22.44 2.02 1.63
N ASP A 227 21.46 1.42 0.95
CA ASP A 227 21.44 -0.01 0.65
C ASP A 227 22.15 -0.33 -0.67
N CYS A 228 21.75 0.35 -1.76
CA CYS A 228 22.24 0.12 -3.13
C CYS A 228 23.46 0.99 -3.49
N ARG A 229 23.78 2.02 -2.67
CA ARG A 229 24.73 3.11 -2.99
C ARG A 229 24.43 3.92 -4.25
N GLY A 230 23.28 3.68 -4.87
CA GLY A 230 22.80 4.41 -6.05
C GLY A 230 22.54 5.88 -5.74
N ASP A 231 22.78 6.72 -6.73
CA ASP A 231 22.59 8.16 -6.63
C ASP A 231 21.21 8.58 -7.11
N CYS A 232 20.64 9.58 -6.42
CA CYS A 232 19.46 10.27 -6.89
C CYS A 232 19.74 10.91 -8.26
N PRO A 233 18.87 10.74 -9.27
CA PRO A 233 19.10 11.26 -10.63
C PRO A 233 19.20 12.78 -10.68
N LEU A 234 18.54 13.47 -9.74
CA LEU A 234 18.60 14.93 -9.61
C LEU A 234 19.71 15.41 -8.66
N ARG A 235 20.64 14.53 -8.24
CA ARG A 235 21.77 14.95 -7.40
C ARG A 235 22.58 16.01 -8.17
N PRO A 236 22.75 17.23 -7.63
CA PRO A 236 23.56 18.25 -8.29
C PRO A 236 24.97 17.72 -8.53
N ARG A 237 25.37 17.61 -9.80
CA ARG A 237 26.76 17.28 -10.13
C ARG A 237 27.61 18.47 -9.72
N ARG A 238 28.61 18.24 -8.86
CA ARG A 238 29.63 19.27 -8.59
C ARG A 238 30.21 19.66 -9.95
N LYS A 239 30.08 20.93 -10.33
CA LYS A 239 30.84 21.48 -11.45
C LYS A 239 32.32 21.26 -11.08
N LEU A 240 33.03 20.44 -11.85
CA LEU A 240 34.48 20.43 -11.82
C LEU A 240 34.89 21.86 -12.19
N LEU A 241 35.38 22.61 -11.21
CA LEU A 241 36.13 23.83 -11.48
C LEU A 241 37.35 23.37 -12.27
N MET A 242 37.29 23.54 -13.59
CA MET A 242 38.47 23.64 -14.45
C MET A 242 39.07 25.03 -14.26
#